data_AF-A0A5R9P043-F1
#
_entry.id   AF-A0A5R9P043-F1
#
_cell.length_a   1.000
_cell.length_b   1.000
_cell.length_c   1.000
_cell.angle_alpha   90.00
_cell.angle_beta   90.00
_cell.angle_gamma   90.00
#
_symmetry.space_group_name_H-M   'P 1'
#
loop_
_entity.id
_entity.type
_entity.pdbx_description
1 polymer ?
#
loop_
_entity_poly.entity_id
_entity_poly.type
_entity_poly.pdbx_seq_one_letter_code
_entity_poly.pdbx_strand_id
1 'polypeptide(L)' 'MNVQKLTKLDFDSKGMKAFDWALALGCLAYGVYASSTIFIVGGVLGCVASYYRPLGKFQKWMDSFVRRRVN' A
#
# COMPACT_ATOMS: atom_id res chain seq x y z
N MET A 1 25.18 3.41 -7.54
CA MET A 1 23.96 3.03 -6.80
C MET A 1 22.96 2.45 -7.79
N ASN A 2 22.64 1.17 -7.66
CA ASN A 2 22.04 0.37 -8.73
C ASN A 2 20.51 0.53 -8.72
N VAL A 3 20.00 1.42 -9.59
CA VAL A 3 18.57 1.78 -9.73
C VAL A 3 17.67 0.57 -9.99
N GLN A 4 18.25 -0.53 -10.50
CA GLN A 4 17.57 -1.80 -10.77
C GLN A 4 17.11 -2.57 -9.52
N LYS A 5 17.62 -2.23 -8.31
CA LYS A 5 17.12 -2.85 -7.07
C LYS A 5 15.81 -2.22 -6.58
N LEU A 6 15.56 -0.94 -6.90
CA LEU A 6 14.33 -0.23 -6.51
C LEU A 6 13.11 -0.69 -7.33
N THR A 7 13.32 -1.14 -8.57
CA THR A 7 12.26 -1.70 -9.42
C THR A 7 11.91 -3.16 -9.09
N LYS A 8 12.65 -3.80 -8.18
CA LYS A 8 12.35 -5.13 -7.61
C LYS A 8 11.61 -5.07 -6.27
N LEU A 9 11.12 -3.91 -5.86
CA LEU A 9 10.11 -3.84 -4.79
C LEU A 9 8.78 -4.32 -5.36
N ASP A 10 8.50 -5.60 -5.13
CA ASP A 10 7.23 -6.20 -5.46
C ASP A 10 6.18 -5.68 -4.46
N PHE A 11 5.62 -4.50 -4.74
CA PHE A 11 4.56 -3.88 -3.95
C PHE A 11 3.27 -4.73 -3.94
N ASP A 12 3.17 -5.76 -4.77
CA ASP A 12 2.08 -6.74 -4.75
C ASP A 12 2.42 -8.02 -3.96
N SER A 13 3.63 -8.11 -3.37
CA SER A 13 4.03 -9.23 -2.54
C SER A 13 3.07 -9.45 -1.37
N LYS A 14 2.70 -10.71 -1.13
CA LYS A 14 1.83 -11.11 -0.01
C LYS A 14 2.35 -10.63 1.34
N GLY A 15 3.67 -10.52 1.49
CA GLY A 15 4.31 -9.99 2.71
C GLY A 15 4.06 -8.51 2.93
N MET A 16 4.18 -7.69 1.87
CA MET A 16 3.89 -6.26 1.94
C MET A 16 2.40 -6.02 2.24
N LYS A 17 1.52 -6.85 1.66
CA LYS A 17 0.07 -6.81 1.93
C LYS A 17 -0.26 -7.08 3.39
N ALA A 18 0.34 -8.12 3.97
CA ALA A 18 0.12 -8.47 5.37
C ALA A 18 0.64 -7.37 6.30
N PHE A 19 1.79 -6.76 5.96
CA PHE A 19 2.35 -5.64 6.69
C PHE A 19 1.46 -4.39 6.65
N ASP A 20 0.99 -4.00 5.47
CA ASP A 20 0.06 -2.86 5.31
C ASP A 20 -1.22 -3.05 6.11
N TRP A 21 -1.80 -4.26 6.08
CA TRP A 21 -2.98 -4.59 6.88
C TRP A 21 -2.70 -4.58 8.38
N ALA A 22 -1.56 -5.13 8.82
CA ALA A 22 -1.18 -5.12 10.22
C ALA A 22 -0.94 -3.69 10.73
N LEU A 23 -0.32 -2.83 9.91
CA LEU A 23 -0.06 -1.44 10.24
C LEU A 23 -1.37 -0.64 10.31
N ALA A 24 -2.28 -0.82 9.34
CA ALA A 24 -3.57 -0.15 9.31
C ALA A 24 -4.46 -0.57 10.49
N LEU A 25 -4.54 -1.88 10.78
CA LEU A 25 -5.27 -2.41 11.94
C LEU A 25 -4.65 -1.96 13.26
N GLY A 26 -3.32 -1.95 13.37
CA GLY A 26 -2.61 -1.45 14.55
C GLY A 26 -2.86 0.04 14.80
N CYS A 27 -2.86 0.85 13.74
CA CYS A 27 -3.13 2.27 13.82
C CYS A 27 -4.59 2.55 14.23
N LEU A 28 -5.54 1.78 13.68
CA LEU A 28 -6.94 1.84 14.06
C LEU A 28 -7.16 1.45 15.54
N ALA A 29 -6.59 0.31 15.97
CA ALA A 29 -6.70 -0.18 17.33
C ALA A 29 -6.09 0.80 18.34
N TYR A 30 -4.92 1.36 18.03
CA TYR A 30 -4.29 2.39 18.84
C TYR A 30 -5.10 3.69 18.87
N GLY A 31 -5.65 4.11 17.73
CA GLY A 31 -6.51 5.29 17.65
C GLY A 31 -7.76 5.18 18.50
N VAL A 32 -8.40 4.00 18.53
CA VAL A 32 -9.55 3.71 19.40
C VAL A 32 -9.12 3.72 20.87
N TYR A 33 -8.00 3.08 21.22
CA TYR A 33 -7.48 3.08 22.59
C TYR A 33 -7.16 4.49 23.10
N ALA A 34 -6.50 5.31 22.28
CA ALA A 34 -6.13 6.69 22.63
C ALA A 34 -7.28 7.69 22.46
N SER A 35 -8.47 7.26 22.01
CA SER A 35 -9.62 8.12 21.67
C SER A 35 -9.25 9.31 20.76
N SER A 36 -8.25 9.12 19.90
CA SER A 36 -7.72 10.18 19.04
C SER A 36 -8.33 10.08 17.65
N THR A 37 -9.18 11.04 17.32
CA THR A 37 -9.89 11.10 16.02
C THR A 37 -8.94 11.02 14.84
N ILE A 38 -7.75 11.63 14.92
CA ILE A 38 -6.75 11.62 13.84
C ILE A 38 -6.25 10.21 13.55
N PHE A 39 -5.94 9.44 14.59
CA PHE A 39 -5.47 8.06 14.43
C PHE A 39 -6.58 7.11 13.99
N ILE A 40 -7.82 7.35 14.42
CA ILE A 40 -8.98 6.57 13.94
C ILE A 40 -9.21 6.83 12.46
N VAL A 41 -9.28 8.09 12.04
CA VAL A 41 -9.46 8.47 10.62
C VAL A 41 -8.29 7.98 9.79
N GLY A 42 -7.05 8.13 10.28
CA GLY A 42 -5.85 7.61 9.62
C GLY A 42 -5.85 6.08 9.49
N GLY A 43 -6.27 5.36 10.53
CA GLY A 43 -6.42 3.91 10.52
C GLY A 43 -7.50 3.43 9.55
N VAL A 44 -8.66 4.10 9.51
CA VAL A 44 -9.73 3.80 8.54
C VAL A 44 -9.25 4.05 7.10
N LEU A 45 -8.62 5.20 6.84
CA LEU A 45 -8.04 5.50 5.53
C LEU A 45 -6.95 4.49 5.15
N GLY A 46 -6.12 4.08 6.10
CA GLY A 46 -5.14 3.01 5.93
C GLY A 46 -5.80 1.69 5.52
N CYS A 47 -6.85 1.25 6.24
CA CYS A 47 -7.60 0.04 5.91
C CYS A 47 -8.23 0.11 4.52
N VAL A 48 -8.83 1.25 4.15
CA VAL A 48 -9.41 1.46 2.83
C VAL A 48 -8.34 1.45 1.74
N ALA A 49 -7.20 2.11 1.96
CA ALA A 49 -6.08 2.11 1.04
C ALA A 49 -5.48 0.69 0.85
N SER A 50 -5.32 -0.06 1.95
CA SER A 50 -4.87 -1.45 1.93
C SER A 50 -5.88 -2.41 1.30
N TYR A 51 -7.18 -2.09 1.35
CA TYR A 51 -8.23 -2.86 0.67
C TYR A 51 -8.26 -2.57 -0.83
N TYR A 52 -8.30 -1.30 -1.23
CA TYR A 52 -8.43 -0.89 -2.63
C TYR A 52 -7.12 -1.08 -3.43
N ARG A 53 -5.98 -1.08 -2.74
CA ARG A 53 -4.61 -1.22 -3.28
C ARG A 53 -4.39 -0.36 -4.53
N PRO A 54 -4.62 0.96 -4.45
CA PRO A 54 -4.55 1.85 -5.60
C PRO A 54 -3.17 1.80 -6.27
N LEU A 55 -2.10 1.69 -5.48
CA LEU A 55 -0.73 1.57 -5.97
C LEU A 55 -0.47 0.29 -6.78
N GLY A 56 -1.04 -0.85 -6.36
CA GLY A 56 -0.89 -2.11 -7.11
C GLY A 56 -1.62 -2.10 -8.45
N LYS A 57 -2.80 -1.46 -8.52
CA LYS A 57 -3.51 -1.24 -9.79
C LYS A 57 -2.77 -0.24 -10.68
N PHE A 58 -2.23 0.83 -10.09
CA PHE A 58 -1.46 1.84 -10.81
C PHE A 58 -0.16 1.26 -11.38
N GLN A 59 0.52 0.37 -10.64
CA GLN A 59 1.70 -0.34 -11.13
C GLN A 59 1.37 -1.26 -12.31
N LYS A 60 0.25 -2.01 -12.27
CA LYS A 60 -0.22 -2.84 -13.38
C LYS A 60 -0.61 -2.03 -14.62
N TRP A 61 -1.22 -0.86 -14.39
CA TRP A 61 -1.54 0.10 -15.44
C TRP A 61 -0.25 0.63 -16.07
N MET A 62 0.70 1.13 -15.28
CA MET A 62 1.99 1.60 -15.78
C MET A 62 2.77 0.51 -16.54
N ASP A 63 2.84 -0.72 -16.02
CA ASP A 63 3.52 -1.83 -16.70
C ASP A 63 2.85 -2.15 -18.06
N SER A 64 1.51 -2.10 -18.11
CA SER A 64 0.77 -2.23 -19.37
C SER A 64 1.04 -1.08 -20.35
N PHE A 65 1.18 0.15 -19.86
CA PHE A 65 1.52 1.32 -20.68
C PHE A 65 2.96 1.28 -21.20
N VAL A 66 3.91 0.85 -20.37
CA VAL A 66 5.32 0.72 -20.75
C VAL A 66 5.50 -0.41 -21.76
N ARG A 67 4.87 -1.58 -21.55
CA ARG A 67 4.92 -2.69 -22.51
C ARG A 67 4.35 -2.34 -23.88
N ARG A 68 3.29 -1.53 -23.94
CA ARG A 68 2.70 -1.06 -25.20
C ARG A 68 3.56 -0.04 -25.96
N ARG A 69 4.52 0.61 -25.30
CA ARG A 69 5.41 1.63 -25.91
C ARG A 69 6.74 1.06 -26.41
N VAL A 70 7.10 -0.13 -25.97
CA VAL A 70 8.35 -0.82 -26.34
C VAL A 70 8.15 -1.79 -27.52
N ASN A 71 6.90 -2.12 -27.85
CA ASN A 71 6.52 -2.96 -29.00
C ASN A 71 5.94 -2.10 -30.12
#